data_AF-K2DAY7-F1
#
_entry.id   AF-K2DAY7-F1
#
_cell.length_a   1.000
_cell.length_b   1.000
_cell.length_c   1.000
_cell.angle_alpha   90.00
_cell.angle_beta   90.00
_cell.angle_gamma   90.00
#
_symmetry.space_group_name_H-M   'P 1'
#
loop_
_entity.id
_entity.type
_entity.pdbx_description
1 polymer ?
#
loop_
_entity_poly.entity_id
_entity_poly.type
_entity_poly.pdbx_seq_one_letter_code
_entity_poly.pdbx_strand_id
1 'polypeptide(L)' 'MPLDPKIKQNIIDQFATHKGDTGSPEVQAALLSEAIKNLTTHLK' A
#
# COMPACT_ATOMS: atom_id res chain seq x y z
N MET A 1 -9.56 -5.33 7.26
CA MET A 1 -8.45 -5.39 8.23
C MET A 1 -7.46 -4.28 7.92
N PRO A 2 -6.79 -3.70 8.93
CA PRO A 2 -5.67 -2.80 8.70
C PRO A 2 -4.51 -3.52 7.99
N LEU A 3 -3.84 -2.84 7.07
CA LEU A 3 -2.68 -3.35 6.34
C LEU A 3 -1.49 -3.56 7.30
N ASP A 4 -0.77 -4.68 7.17
CA ASP A 4 0.42 -4.94 7.97
C ASP A 4 1.45 -3.80 7.79
N PRO A 5 1.99 -3.23 8.88
CA PRO A 5 2.97 -2.14 8.82
C PRO A 5 4.21 -2.46 7.96
N LYS A 6 4.68 -3.71 7.92
CA LYS A 6 5.81 -4.12 7.08
C LYS A 6 5.44 -4.11 5.60
N ILE A 7 4.26 -4.60 5.26
CA ILE A 7 3.77 -4.58 3.87
C ILE A 7 3.58 -3.13 3.42
N LYS A 8 3.00 -2.28 4.29
CA LYS A 8 2.86 -0.85 4.03
C LYS A 8 4.20 -0.17 3.76
N GLN A 9 5.22 -0.43 4.59
CA GLN A 9 6.54 0.15 4.40
C GLN A 9 7.19 -0.33 3.08
N ASN A 10 7.10 -1.62 2.78
CA ASN A 10 7.62 -2.17 1.53
C ASN A 10 6.95 -1.54 0.29
N ILE A 11 5.63 -1.32 0.33
CA ILE A 11 4.91 -0.65 -0.76
C ILE A 11 5.37 0.81 -0.91
N ILE A 12 5.52 1.53 0.20
CA ILE A 12 6.03 2.90 0.15
C ILE A 12 7.44 2.92 -0.47
N ASP A 13 8.34 2.05 -0.03
CA ASP A 13 9.72 2.00 -0.54
C ASP A 13 9.79 1.62 -2.04
N GLN A 14 8.84 0.82 -2.53
CA GLN A 14 8.77 0.40 -3.93
C GLN A 14 8.20 1.46 -4.87
N PHE A 15 7.20 2.22 -4.41
CA PHE A 15 6.43 3.14 -5.26
C PHE A 15 6.75 4.62 -4.99
N ALA A 16 7.56 4.93 -3.98
CA ALA A 16 8.00 6.28 -3.67
C ALA A 16 8.75 6.90 -4.87
N THR A 17 8.32 8.07 -5.29
CA THR A 17 8.94 8.82 -6.40
C THR A 17 10.17 9.60 -5.97
N HIS A 18 10.26 9.91 -4.68
CA HIS A 18 11.40 10.57 -4.06
C HIS A 18 11.53 10.15 -2.58
N LYS A 19 12.67 10.48 -1.96
CA LYS A 19 12.90 10.20 -0.54
C LYS A 19 11.82 10.89 0.31
N GLY A 20 11.19 10.12 1.19
CA GLY A 20 10.13 10.60 2.08
C GLY A 20 8.76 10.78 1.41
N ASP A 21 8.60 10.33 0.15
CA ASP A 21 7.30 10.28 -0.50
C ASP A 21 6.42 9.19 0.14
N THR A 22 5.42 9.62 0.90
CA THR A 22 4.45 8.72 1.54
C THR A 22 3.02 8.99 1.06
N GLY A 23 2.83 9.87 0.08
CA GLY A 23 1.53 10.46 -0.21
C GLY A 23 1.26 10.74 -1.69
N SER A 24 2.23 10.49 -2.57
CA SER A 24 2.01 10.60 -4.01
C SER A 24 0.87 9.70 -4.49
N PRO A 25 0.26 10.05 -5.64
CA PRO A 25 -0.78 9.23 -6.26
C PRO A 25 -0.36 7.78 -6.47
N GLU A 26 0.90 7.54 -6.83
CA GLU A 26 1.47 6.22 -7.08
C GLU A 26 1.51 5.37 -5.79
N VAL A 27 2.04 5.94 -4.70
CA VAL A 27 2.10 5.28 -3.40
C VAL A 27 0.69 5.01 -2.86
N GLN A 28 -0.21 6.00 -2.94
CA GLN A 28 -1.60 5.87 -2.50
C GLN A 28 -2.34 4.78 -3.29
N ALA A 29 -2.19 4.75 -4.61
CA ALA A 29 -2.81 3.75 -5.47
C ALA A 29 -2.33 2.33 -5.15
N ALA A 30 -1.03 2.15 -4.91
CA ALA A 30 -0.46 0.86 -4.52
C ALA A 30 -0.98 0.38 -3.15
N LEU A 31 -1.04 1.28 -2.17
CA LEU A 31 -1.58 0.97 -0.83
C LEU A 31 -3.06 0.58 -0.87
N LEU A 32 -3.88 1.33 -1.61
CA LEU A 32 -5.30 1.03 -1.77
C LEU A 32 -5.52 -0.28 -2.52
N SER A 33 -4.71 -0.56 -3.55
CA SER A 33 -4.79 -1.81 -4.31
C SER A 33 -4.52 -3.03 -3.42
N GLU A 34 -3.48 -2.98 -2.57
CA GLU A 34 -3.18 -4.07 -1.64
C GLU A 34 -4.27 -4.21 -0.56
N ALA A 35 -4.81 -3.10 -0.06
CA ALA A 35 -5.93 -3.12 0.87
C ALA A 35 -7.19 -3.77 0.26
N ILE A 36 -7.52 -3.45 -0.99
CA ILE A 36 -8.63 -4.06 -1.74
C ILE A 36 -8.38 -5.56 -1.90
N LYS A 37 -7.20 -5.98 -2.34
CA LYS A 37 -6.84 -7.40 -2.50
C LYS A 37 -6.98 -8.19 -1.21
N ASN A 38 -6.52 -7.63 -0.08
CA ASN A 38 -6.65 -8.25 1.23
C ASN A 38 -8.12 -8.36 1.65
N LEU A 39 -8.92 -7.31 1.41
CA LEU A 39 -10.35 -7.34 1.67
C LEU A 39 -11.07 -8.37 0.79
N THR A 40 -10.79 -8.43 -0.50
CA THR A 40 -11.37 -9.41 -1.42
C THR A 40 -11.02 -10.84 -1.01
N THR A 41 -9.78 -11.09 -0.55
CA THR A 41 -9.37 -12.41 -0.05
C THR A 41 -10.13 -12.78 1.22
N HIS A 42 -10.37 -11.83 2.11
CA HIS A 42 -11.13 -12.06 3.34
C HIS A 42 -12.61 -12.36 3.11
N LEU A 43 -13.18 -11.83 2.02
CA LEU A 43 -14.59 -12.03 1.67
C LEU A 43 -14.86 -13.30 0.85
N LYS A 44 -13.80 -14.05 0.48
CA LYS A 44 -13.91 -15.37 -0.16
C LYS A 44 -13.98 -16.46 0.90
#